data_AF-A0A8T7DG82-F1
#
_entry.id   AF-A0A8T7DG82-F1
#
_cell.length_a   1.000
_cell.length_b   1.000
_cell.length_c   1.000
_cell.angle_alpha   90.00
_cell.angle_beta   90.00
_cell.angle_gamma   90.00
#
_symmetry.space_group_name_H-M   'P 1'
#
loop_
_entity.id
_entity.type
_entity.pdbx_description
1 polymer ?
#
loop_
_entity_poly.entity_id
_entity_poly.type
_entity_poly.pdbx_seq_one_letter_code
_entity_poly.pdbx_strand_id
1 'polypeptide(L)'
;MTRKLKQSVRNQFESYALNDDQLRNLESLGKQIKTRRTGQVSICRWSLVGAVAAFILAFLLTPLILDQGDIHERVALEVATNHLKLKPLEIETASIDRIREYFDKLDFMPVKSTLINELGLELAGGRYCSLQGIAAAQLRVRQPGSDSVQTLYQTEYRKDVFKDMPVLEQGDAPVEVYAKGIRVKIWSEKGLVFALTDVPQ
;
A
#
# COMPACT_ATOMS: atom_id res chain seq x y z
N MET A 1 -46.78 57.41 -46.60
CA MET A 1 -45.35 57.07 -46.37
C MET A 1 -45.00 55.59 -46.63
N THR A 2 -45.79 54.83 -47.38
CA THR A 2 -45.65 53.36 -47.49
C THR A 2 -44.83 52.84 -48.69
N ARG A 3 -44.44 53.71 -49.64
CA ARG A 3 -43.65 53.30 -50.82
C ARG A 3 -42.15 53.11 -50.55
N LYS A 4 -41.56 53.88 -49.63
CA LYS A 4 -40.10 53.82 -49.34
C LYS A 4 -39.68 52.53 -48.61
N LEU A 5 -40.55 51.99 -47.74
CA LEU A 5 -40.21 50.81 -46.92
C LEU A 5 -40.20 49.52 -47.75
N LYS A 6 -41.18 49.37 -48.65
CA LYS A 6 -41.27 48.20 -49.55
C LYS A 6 -40.11 48.14 -50.56
N GLN A 7 -39.59 49.30 -50.95
CA GLN A 7 -38.46 49.40 -51.88
C GLN A 7 -37.12 49.10 -51.19
N SER A 8 -36.97 49.48 -49.92
CA SER A 8 -35.78 49.16 -49.12
C SER A 8 -35.68 47.67 -48.79
N VAL A 9 -36.79 47.00 -48.50
CA VAL A 9 -36.81 45.54 -48.24
C VAL A 9 -36.48 44.76 -49.51
N ARG A 10 -36.98 45.19 -50.68
CA ARG A 10 -36.71 44.51 -51.95
C ARG A 10 -35.24 44.56 -52.34
N ASN A 11 -34.61 45.72 -52.20
CA ASN A 11 -33.17 45.89 -52.49
C ASN A 11 -32.29 45.07 -51.54
N GLN A 12 -32.73 44.88 -50.29
CA GLN A 12 -31.98 44.06 -49.34
C GLN A 12 -32.09 42.57 -49.68
N PHE A 13 -33.25 42.09 -50.14
CA PHE A 13 -33.40 40.70 -50.59
C PHE A 13 -32.60 40.38 -51.86
N GLU A 14 -32.45 41.33 -52.80
CA GLU A 14 -31.58 41.13 -53.96
C GLU A 14 -30.08 41.08 -53.59
N SER A 15 -29.66 41.75 -52.50
CA SER A 15 -28.26 41.69 -52.02
C SER A 15 -27.89 40.37 -51.33
N TYR A 16 -28.88 39.55 -50.95
CA TYR A 16 -28.68 38.24 -50.28
C TYR A 16 -29.05 37.05 -51.16
N ALA A 17 -29.48 37.28 -52.40
CA ALA A 17 -29.62 36.21 -53.39
C ALA A 17 -28.22 35.76 -53.80
N LEU A 18 -27.79 34.61 -53.27
CA LEU A 18 -26.52 33.97 -53.57
C LEU A 18 -26.35 33.85 -55.10
N ASN A 19 -25.26 34.41 -55.63
CA ASN A 19 -24.89 34.26 -57.03
C ASN A 19 -24.73 32.77 -57.37
N ASP A 20 -25.21 32.34 -58.53
CA ASP A 20 -25.20 30.94 -58.98
C ASP A 20 -23.82 30.29 -58.90
N ASP A 21 -22.75 31.09 -59.01
CA ASP A 21 -21.37 30.65 -58.84
C ASP A 21 -21.03 30.21 -57.41
N GLN A 22 -21.60 30.87 -56.38
CA GLN A 22 -21.39 30.48 -54.98
C GLN A 22 -22.15 29.20 -54.63
N LEU A 23 -23.33 29.00 -55.23
CA LEU A 23 -24.10 27.77 -55.09
C LEU A 23 -23.33 26.58 -55.69
N ARG A 24 -22.74 26.74 -56.88
CA ARG A 24 -21.90 25.72 -57.53
C ARG A 24 -20.64 25.40 -56.72
N ASN A 25 -20.04 26.40 -56.07
CA ASN A 25 -18.88 26.20 -55.23
C ASN A 25 -19.22 25.45 -53.92
N LEU A 26 -20.41 25.67 -53.36
CA LEU A 26 -20.92 24.89 -52.23
C LEU A 26 -21.23 23.43 -52.62
N GLU A 27 -21.81 23.21 -53.81
CA GLU A 27 -22.08 21.86 -54.31
C GLU A 27 -20.79 21.08 -54.61
N SER A 28 -19.75 21.74 -55.13
CA SER A 28 -18.45 21.10 -55.39
C SER A 28 -17.75 20.72 -54.09
N LEU A 29 -17.79 21.58 -53.06
CA LEU A 29 -17.30 21.27 -51.71
C LEU A 29 -18.08 20.12 -51.07
N GLY A 30 -19.42 20.10 -51.22
CA GLY A 30 -20.27 19.00 -50.75
C GLY A 30 -19.95 17.66 -51.40
N LYS A 31 -19.64 17.64 -52.70
CA LYS A 31 -19.21 16.43 -53.43
C LYS A 31 -17.83 15.93 -52.99
N GLN A 32 -16.90 16.84 -52.68
CA GLN A 32 -15.53 16.48 -52.25
C GLN A 32 -15.49 15.89 -50.83
N ILE A 33 -16.45 16.26 -49.97
CA ILE A 33 -16.61 15.69 -48.62
C ILE A 33 -17.19 14.26 -48.70
N LYS A 34 -18.05 13.97 -49.67
CA LYS A 34 -18.71 12.67 -49.81
C LYS A 34 -17.78 11.55 -50.31
N THR A 35 -16.76 11.89 -51.11
CA THR A 35 -15.76 10.92 -51.62
C THR A 35 -14.61 10.61 -50.66
N ARG A 36 -14.46 11.35 -49.55
CA ARG A 36 -13.39 11.08 -48.56
C ARG A 36 -13.79 10.10 -47.45
N ARG A 37 -15.02 9.57 -47.49
CA ARG A 37 -15.61 8.68 -46.47
C ARG A 37 -15.77 7.22 -46.93
N THR A 38 -14.86 6.74 -47.77
CA THR A 38 -14.73 5.29 -48.07
C THR A 38 -13.26 4.91 -48.06
N GLY A 39 -12.57 5.23 -46.97
CA GLY A 39 -11.33 4.56 -46.58
C GLY A 39 -11.71 3.56 -45.50
N GLN A 40 -11.95 2.31 -45.91
CA GLN A 40 -12.11 1.17 -45.02
C GLN A 40 -10.78 0.96 -44.29
N VAL A 41 -10.59 1.66 -43.16
CA VAL A 41 -9.43 1.45 -42.30
C VAL A 41 -9.57 0.06 -41.69
N SER A 42 -8.53 -0.74 -41.85
CA SER A 42 -8.43 -2.15 -41.48
C SER A 42 -8.50 -2.34 -39.96
N ILE A 43 -9.73 -2.40 -39.43
CA ILE A 43 -10.07 -2.70 -38.02
C ILE A 43 -9.49 -4.06 -37.56
N CYS A 44 -9.12 -4.94 -38.50
CA CYS A 44 -8.65 -6.29 -38.19
C CYS A 44 -7.18 -6.36 -37.71
N ARG A 45 -6.33 -5.34 -37.97
CA ARG A 45 -4.90 -5.40 -37.57
C ARG A 45 -4.57 -4.65 -36.28
N TRP A 46 -5.39 -3.69 -35.87
CA TRP A 46 -5.18 -2.92 -34.63
C TRP A 46 -5.83 -3.56 -33.41
N SER A 47 -6.82 -4.43 -33.63
CA SER A 47 -7.48 -5.22 -32.57
C SER A 47 -6.51 -6.22 -31.90
N LEU A 48 -5.57 -6.79 -32.67
CA LEU A 48 -4.54 -7.69 -32.13
C LEU A 48 -3.45 -6.94 -31.34
N VAL A 49 -3.03 -5.75 -31.81
CA VAL A 49 -2.03 -4.93 -31.11
C VAL A 49 -2.59 -4.37 -29.79
N GLY A 50 -3.85 -3.94 -29.78
CA GLY A 50 -4.53 -3.51 -28.55
C GLY A 50 -4.66 -4.61 -27.51
N ALA A 51 -4.96 -5.85 -27.94
CA ALA A 51 -5.05 -6.99 -27.03
C ALA A 51 -3.69 -7.32 -26.39
N VAL A 52 -2.60 -7.34 -27.17
CA VAL A 52 -1.25 -7.60 -26.65
C VAL A 52 -0.81 -6.51 -25.67
N ALA A 53 -1.07 -5.23 -25.97
CA ALA A 53 -0.74 -4.13 -25.07
C ALA A 53 -1.51 -4.20 -23.74
N ALA A 54 -2.80 -4.59 -23.77
CA ALA A 54 -3.60 -4.77 -22.57
C ALA A 54 -3.13 -5.95 -21.70
N PHE A 55 -2.70 -7.06 -22.31
CA PHE A 55 -2.12 -8.20 -21.59
C PHE A 55 -0.77 -7.84 -20.95
N ILE A 56 0.09 -7.11 -21.66
CA ILE A 56 1.37 -6.64 -21.10
C ILE A 56 1.10 -5.70 -19.93
N LEU A 57 0.15 -4.76 -20.07
CA LEU A 57 -0.20 -3.84 -19.00
C LEU A 57 -0.82 -4.57 -17.80
N ALA A 58 -1.70 -5.54 -18.02
CA ALA A 58 -2.28 -6.36 -16.96
C ALA A 58 -1.21 -7.18 -16.24
N PHE A 59 -0.26 -7.77 -16.98
CA PHE A 59 0.86 -8.54 -16.43
C PHE A 59 1.84 -7.67 -15.63
N LEU A 60 2.09 -6.44 -16.10
CA LEU A 60 2.92 -5.46 -15.37
C LEU A 60 2.23 -4.89 -14.13
N LEU A 61 0.89 -4.82 -14.13
CA LEU A 61 0.10 -4.34 -13.00
C LEU A 61 -0.24 -5.45 -11.98
N THR A 62 -0.18 -6.73 -12.35
CA THR A 62 -0.42 -7.86 -11.43
C THR A 62 0.44 -7.83 -10.16
N PRO A 63 1.77 -7.60 -10.18
CA PRO A 63 2.54 -7.54 -8.94
C PRO A 63 2.12 -6.35 -8.05
N LEU A 64 1.66 -5.22 -8.62
CA LEU A 64 1.19 -4.08 -7.83
C LEU A 64 -0.12 -4.37 -7.07
N ILE A 65 -0.92 -5.33 -7.56
CA ILE A 65 -2.22 -5.71 -6.96
C ILE A 65 -2.08 -6.94 -6.04
N LEU A 66 -1.11 -7.82 -6.32
CA LEU A 66 -0.97 -9.13 -5.66
C LEU A 66 0.19 -9.22 -4.67
N ASP A 67 1.13 -8.26 -4.66
CA ASP A 67 2.29 -8.31 -3.76
C ASP A 67 1.95 -7.77 -2.36
N GLN A 68 1.08 -8.50 -1.66
CA GLN A 68 1.10 -8.52 -0.20
C GLN A 68 1.98 -9.71 0.22
N GLY A 69 3.29 -9.62 -0.02
CA GLY A 69 4.27 -10.65 0.37
C GLY A 69 4.08 -11.14 1.81
N ASP A 70 4.53 -12.34 2.15
CA ASP A 70 4.21 -13.04 3.40
C ASP A 70 4.28 -12.10 4.63
N ILE A 71 3.21 -12.07 5.44
CA ILE A 71 3.13 -11.24 6.64
C ILE A 71 4.30 -11.50 7.59
N HIS A 72 4.77 -12.74 7.70
CA HIS A 72 5.92 -13.10 8.52
C HIS A 72 7.20 -12.44 7.99
N GLU A 73 7.39 -12.41 6.67
CA GLU A 73 8.53 -11.74 6.03
C GLU A 73 8.48 -10.22 6.25
N ARG A 74 7.31 -9.60 6.09
CA ARG A 74 7.15 -8.14 6.31
C ARG A 74 7.42 -7.75 7.76
N VAL A 75 6.87 -8.51 8.72
CA VAL A 75 7.13 -8.34 10.16
C VAL A 75 8.62 -8.50 10.44
N ALA A 76 9.25 -9.58 9.95
CA ALA A 76 10.66 -9.82 10.17
C ALA A 76 11.54 -8.69 9.60
N LEU A 77 11.24 -8.21 8.39
CA LEU A 77 11.98 -7.13 7.74
C LEU A 77 11.87 -5.81 8.51
N GLU A 78 10.68 -5.44 8.98
CA GLU A 78 10.47 -4.24 9.78
C GLU A 78 11.22 -4.33 11.12
N VAL A 79 11.05 -5.44 11.84
CA VAL A 79 11.65 -5.69 13.15
C VAL A 79 13.18 -5.70 13.04
N ALA A 80 13.75 -6.44 12.09
CA ALA A 80 15.20 -6.47 11.86
C ALA A 80 15.74 -5.08 11.48
N THR A 81 15.03 -4.35 10.62
CA THR A 81 15.44 -2.99 10.22
C THR A 81 15.44 -2.03 11.41
N ASN A 82 14.45 -2.12 12.29
CA ASN A 82 14.36 -1.25 13.45
C ASN A 82 15.34 -1.67 14.56
N HIS A 83 15.61 -2.96 14.70
CA HIS A 83 16.64 -3.47 15.59
C HIS A 83 18.01 -2.89 15.25
N LEU A 84 18.41 -2.92 13.98
CA LEU A 84 19.70 -2.37 13.52
C LEU A 84 19.86 -0.87 13.77
N LYS A 85 18.76 -0.10 13.85
CA LYS A 85 18.81 1.34 14.12
C LYS A 85 19.11 1.65 15.59
N LEU A 86 18.88 0.72 16.51
CA LEU A 86 19.14 0.84 17.95
C LEU A 86 18.74 2.19 18.57
N LYS A 87 17.57 2.72 18.18
CA LYS A 87 17.03 3.95 18.76
C LYS A 87 16.98 3.87 20.30
N PRO A 88 17.18 5.00 21.01
CA PRO A 88 17.18 5.03 22.46
C PRO A 88 15.84 4.57 23.04
N LEU A 89 15.87 4.10 24.29
CA LEU A 89 14.66 3.77 25.04
C LEU A 89 13.99 5.07 25.51
N GLU A 90 12.67 5.04 25.61
CA GLU A 90 11.90 6.14 26.20
C GLU A 90 11.75 5.96 27.70
N ILE A 91 11.74 4.70 28.16
CA ILE A 91 11.75 4.31 29.56
C ILE A 91 12.73 3.16 29.77
N GLU A 92 13.59 3.29 30.77
CA GLU A 92 14.50 2.25 31.24
C GLU A 92 13.96 1.64 32.52
N THR A 93 13.58 0.37 32.47
CA THR A 93 13.00 -0.33 33.60
C THR A 93 13.03 -1.84 33.39
N ALA A 94 13.23 -2.58 34.47
CA ALA A 94 13.08 -4.04 34.49
C ALA A 94 11.65 -4.49 34.84
N SER A 95 10.74 -3.54 35.13
CA SER A 95 9.37 -3.85 35.55
C SER A 95 8.39 -3.71 34.39
N ILE A 96 7.68 -4.81 34.08
CA ILE A 96 6.58 -4.77 33.11
C ILE A 96 5.43 -3.86 33.58
N ASP A 97 5.25 -3.70 34.88
CA ASP A 97 4.17 -2.87 35.43
C ASP A 97 4.48 -1.39 35.19
N ARG A 98 5.75 -0.99 35.32
CA ARG A 98 6.21 0.35 34.92
C ARG A 98 6.07 0.60 33.42
N ILE A 99 6.31 -0.42 32.59
CA ILE A 99 6.05 -0.33 31.14
C ILE A 99 4.56 -0.09 30.87
N ARG A 100 3.65 -0.80 31.55
CA ARG A 100 2.20 -0.62 31.39
C ARG A 100 1.73 0.77 31.84
N GLU A 101 2.27 1.27 32.95
CA GLU A 101 2.00 2.63 33.43
C GLU A 101 2.44 3.69 32.42
N TYR A 102 3.60 3.50 31.78
CA TYR A 102 4.15 4.45 30.82
C TYR A 102 3.48 4.36 29.43
N PHE A 103 3.07 3.17 29.00
CA PHE A 103 2.42 2.93 27.71
C PHE A 103 0.89 3.08 27.74
N ASP A 104 0.42 4.20 28.28
CA ASP A 104 -1.00 4.53 28.44
C ASP A 104 -1.77 4.82 27.13
N LYS A 105 -1.04 5.01 26.02
CA LYS A 105 -1.63 5.30 24.69
C LYS A 105 -1.86 4.07 23.81
N LEU A 106 -1.50 2.88 24.27
CA LEU A 106 -1.74 1.64 23.53
C LEU A 106 -3.17 1.15 23.77
N ASP A 107 -3.82 0.66 22.72
CA ASP A 107 -5.14 0.02 22.81
C ASP A 107 -5.08 -1.39 23.46
N PHE A 108 -3.88 -1.81 23.88
CA PHE A 108 -3.61 -3.07 24.55
C PHE A 108 -2.60 -2.87 25.70
N MET A 109 -2.57 -3.80 26.63
CA MET A 109 -1.59 -3.81 27.72
C MET A 109 -0.42 -4.73 27.39
N PRO A 110 0.83 -4.26 27.40
CA PRO A 110 1.99 -5.13 27.28
C PRO A 110 2.00 -6.24 28.33
N VAL A 111 2.40 -7.45 27.95
CA VAL A 111 2.39 -8.61 28.85
C VAL A 111 3.76 -9.27 28.93
N LYS A 112 3.98 -10.03 30.00
CA LYS A 112 5.10 -10.96 30.07
C LYS A 112 4.83 -12.13 29.12
N SER A 113 5.72 -12.32 28.16
CA SER A 113 5.68 -13.45 27.25
C SER A 113 6.15 -14.71 27.96
N THR A 114 5.47 -15.82 27.67
CA THR A 114 5.82 -17.15 28.20
C THR A 114 7.17 -17.60 27.64
N LEU A 115 7.38 -17.42 26.32
CA LEU A 115 8.62 -17.76 25.62
C LEU A 115 9.82 -16.94 26.11
N ILE A 116 9.64 -15.64 26.37
CA ILE A 116 10.71 -14.78 26.89
C ILE A 116 11.17 -15.23 28.28
N ASN A 117 10.22 -15.66 29.12
CA ASN A 117 10.51 -16.18 30.45
C ASN A 117 11.25 -17.54 30.37
N GLU A 118 10.88 -18.41 29.44
CA GLU A 118 11.57 -19.69 29.18
C GLU A 118 13.01 -19.50 28.69
N LEU A 119 13.25 -18.48 27.86
CA LEU A 119 14.59 -18.10 27.41
C LEU A 119 15.44 -17.41 28.50
N GLY A 120 14.83 -17.07 29.64
CA GLY A 120 15.51 -16.39 30.74
C GLY A 120 15.95 -14.96 30.39
N LEU A 121 15.24 -14.29 29.49
CA LEU A 121 15.57 -12.94 29.04
C LEU A 121 15.00 -11.89 30.02
N GLU A 122 15.82 -10.90 30.36
CA GLU A 122 15.47 -9.81 31.25
C GLU A 122 15.08 -8.54 30.48
N LEU A 123 14.03 -7.88 30.96
CA LEU A 123 13.60 -6.58 30.43
C LEU A 123 14.59 -5.48 30.83
N ALA A 124 14.99 -4.66 29.86
CA ALA A 124 15.81 -3.47 30.10
C ALA A 124 15.01 -2.15 29.95
N GLY A 125 13.90 -2.19 29.23
CA GLY A 125 13.02 -1.03 29.03
C GLY A 125 12.28 -1.11 27.70
N GLY A 126 11.75 0.02 27.25
CA GLY A 126 11.00 0.07 26.00
C GLY A 126 10.79 1.47 25.44
N ARG A 127 10.13 1.51 24.28
CA ARG A 127 9.57 2.70 23.66
C ARG A 127 8.33 2.40 22.81
N TYR A 128 7.55 3.44 22.53
CA TYR A 128 6.50 3.35 21.53
C TYR A 128 7.07 3.09 20.13
N CYS A 129 6.34 2.29 19.35
CA CYS A 129 6.62 2.01 17.96
C CYS A 129 5.33 1.68 17.21
N SER A 130 5.48 1.27 15.97
CA SER A 130 4.47 0.56 15.21
C SER A 130 5.01 -0.79 14.76
N LEU A 131 4.11 -1.72 14.48
CA LEU A 131 4.38 -2.94 13.73
C LEU A 131 3.31 -3.08 12.65
N GLN A 132 3.71 -3.09 11.39
CA GLN A 132 2.81 -3.14 10.23
C GLN A 132 1.73 -2.04 10.27
N GLY A 133 2.09 -0.85 10.77
CA GLY A 133 1.18 0.31 10.88
C GLY A 133 0.26 0.32 12.10
N ILE A 134 0.27 -0.73 12.91
CA ILE A 134 -0.49 -0.81 14.17
C ILE A 134 0.41 -0.34 15.32
N ALA A 135 -0.16 0.38 16.29
CA ALA A 135 0.58 0.81 17.48
C ALA A 135 1.18 -0.40 18.20
N ALA A 136 2.43 -0.27 18.62
CA ALA A 136 3.19 -1.37 19.21
C ALA A 136 4.11 -0.88 20.33
N ALA A 137 4.38 -1.78 21.27
CA ALA A 137 5.47 -1.63 22.23
C ALA A 137 6.73 -2.28 21.66
N GLN A 138 7.83 -1.52 21.60
CA GLN A 138 9.15 -2.08 21.33
C GLN A 138 9.90 -2.17 22.67
N LEU A 139 10.15 -3.38 23.14
CA LEU A 139 10.88 -3.67 24.36
C LEU A 139 12.30 -4.10 24.03
N ARG A 140 13.25 -3.74 24.90
CA ARG A 140 14.61 -4.25 24.86
C ARG A 140 14.75 -5.31 25.95
N VAL A 141 15.20 -6.49 25.55
CA VAL A 141 15.47 -7.61 26.45
C VAL A 141 16.91 -8.08 26.27
N ARG A 142 17.48 -8.73 27.27
CA ARG A 142 18.86 -9.21 27.23
C ARG A 142 19.02 -10.49 28.05
N GLN A 143 20.01 -11.30 27.71
CA GLN A 143 20.42 -12.40 28.58
C GLN A 143 21.10 -11.81 29.83
N PRO A 144 20.86 -12.37 31.03
CA PRO A 144 21.64 -12.02 32.21
C PRO A 144 23.14 -12.17 31.94
N GLY A 145 23.91 -11.10 32.17
CA GLY A 145 25.36 -11.10 31.96
C GLY A 145 25.84 -11.02 30.50
N SER A 146 24.94 -10.85 29.53
CA SER A 146 25.31 -10.59 28.13
C SER A 146 25.13 -9.10 27.78
N ASP A 147 26.07 -8.58 26.99
CA ASP A 147 25.95 -7.27 26.35
C ASP A 147 25.08 -7.32 25.08
N SER A 148 24.71 -8.53 24.61
CA SER A 148 23.84 -8.68 23.46
C SER A 148 22.40 -8.31 23.81
N VAL A 149 21.88 -7.31 23.11
CA VAL A 149 20.51 -6.84 23.27
C VAL A 149 19.63 -7.44 22.19
N GLN A 150 18.45 -7.87 22.59
CA GLN A 150 17.39 -8.31 21.69
C GLN A 150 16.25 -7.29 21.74
N THR A 151 15.51 -7.21 20.64
CA THR A 151 14.33 -6.37 20.51
C THR A 151 13.10 -7.24 20.40
N LEU A 152 12.16 -7.01 21.30
CA LEU A 152 10.87 -7.67 21.37
C LEU A 152 9.78 -6.67 21.02
N TYR A 153 8.97 -6.99 20.02
CA TYR A 153 7.76 -6.25 19.71
C TYR A 153 6.55 -6.92 20.35
N GLN A 154 5.59 -6.09 20.78
CA GLN A 154 4.25 -6.51 21.14
C GLN A 154 3.25 -5.58 20.47
N THR A 155 2.21 -6.14 19.85
CA THR A 155 1.08 -5.39 19.29
C THR A 155 -0.18 -6.23 19.42
N GLU A 156 -1.35 -5.59 19.30
CA GLU A 156 -2.62 -6.31 19.31
C GLU A 156 -2.76 -7.26 18.11
N TYR A 157 -3.36 -8.42 18.34
CA TYR A 157 -3.69 -9.34 17.25
C TYR A 157 -4.87 -8.80 16.44
N ARG A 158 -4.62 -8.48 15.18
CA ARG A 158 -5.60 -8.06 14.18
C ARG A 158 -5.69 -9.08 13.06
N LYS A 159 -6.83 -9.75 12.93
CA LYS A 159 -7.04 -10.84 11.95
C LYS A 159 -6.88 -10.38 10.50
N ASP A 160 -7.19 -9.12 10.22
CA ASP A 160 -7.04 -8.48 8.91
C ASP A 160 -5.58 -8.21 8.52
N VAL A 161 -4.67 -8.11 9.49
CA VAL A 161 -3.25 -7.82 9.27
C VAL A 161 -2.36 -9.03 9.53
N PHE A 162 -2.53 -9.66 10.69
CA PHE A 162 -1.73 -10.78 11.19
C PHE A 162 -2.43 -12.12 11.01
N LYS A 163 -3.00 -12.34 9.82
CA LYS A 163 -3.64 -13.60 9.49
C LYS A 163 -2.63 -14.76 9.64
N ASP A 164 -3.12 -15.91 10.11
CA ASP A 164 -2.35 -17.16 10.18
C ASP A 164 -1.10 -17.12 11.09
N MET A 165 -1.07 -16.26 12.12
CA MET A 165 -0.01 -16.30 13.14
C MET A 165 -0.08 -17.59 13.98
N PRO A 166 1.07 -18.21 14.30
CA PRO A 166 1.10 -19.36 15.20
C PRO A 166 0.68 -18.91 16.60
N VAL A 167 -0.17 -19.70 17.26
CA VAL A 167 -0.73 -19.40 18.58
C VAL A 167 -0.07 -20.29 19.63
N LEU A 168 0.71 -19.69 20.52
CA LEU A 168 1.50 -20.44 21.50
C LEU A 168 0.60 -21.27 22.44
N GLU A 169 -0.58 -20.76 22.81
CA GLU A 169 -1.56 -21.49 23.63
C GLU A 169 -2.17 -22.70 22.93
N GLN A 170 -2.08 -22.79 21.60
CA GLN A 170 -2.52 -23.95 20.82
C GLN A 170 -1.43 -25.01 20.66
N GLY A 171 -0.22 -24.74 21.20
CA GLY A 171 0.94 -25.61 21.05
C GLY A 171 1.74 -25.38 19.77
N ASP A 172 1.44 -24.31 19.02
CA ASP A 172 2.21 -23.95 17.84
C ASP A 172 3.60 -23.43 18.23
N ALA A 173 4.60 -23.78 17.41
CA ALA A 173 5.93 -23.21 17.53
C ALA A 173 5.99 -21.82 16.87
N PRO A 174 6.81 -20.88 17.37
CA PRO A 174 7.07 -19.62 16.68
C PRO A 174 7.61 -19.86 15.27
N VAL A 175 7.16 -19.04 14.33
CA VAL A 175 7.73 -19.00 12.97
C VAL A 175 9.07 -18.27 13.03
N GLU A 176 10.12 -18.88 12.49
CA GLU A 176 11.44 -18.25 12.40
C GLU A 176 11.69 -17.74 10.98
N VAL A 177 11.93 -16.43 10.85
CA VAL A 177 12.24 -15.79 9.55
C VAL A 177 13.55 -15.03 9.66
N TYR A 178 14.39 -15.17 8.65
CA TYR A 178 15.64 -14.41 8.55
C TYR A 178 15.44 -13.16 7.70
N ALA A 179 15.76 -12.00 8.27
CA ALA A 179 15.76 -10.73 7.55
C ALA A 179 17.02 -9.93 7.89
N LYS A 180 17.74 -9.46 6.86
CA LYS A 180 18.99 -8.69 7.02
C LYS A 180 20.03 -9.39 7.93
N GLY A 181 20.10 -10.72 7.86
CA GLY A 181 21.03 -11.52 8.67
C GLY A 181 20.62 -11.70 10.13
N ILE A 182 19.45 -11.17 10.54
CA ILE A 182 18.89 -11.34 11.89
C ILE A 182 17.78 -12.38 11.84
N ARG A 183 17.81 -13.33 12.77
CA ARG A 183 16.71 -14.28 12.95
C ARG A 183 15.59 -13.57 13.73
N VAL A 184 14.36 -13.67 13.27
CA VAL A 184 13.18 -13.14 13.96
C VAL A 184 12.22 -14.28 14.25
N LYS A 185 11.89 -14.48 15.52
CA LYS A 185 10.85 -15.41 15.97
C LYS A 185 9.54 -14.66 16.08
N ILE A 186 8.48 -15.15 15.44
CA ILE A 186 7.18 -14.49 15.35
C ILE A 186 6.11 -15.45 15.88
N TRP A 187 5.29 -14.97 16.81
CA TRP A 187 4.19 -15.76 17.37
C TRP A 187 3.08 -14.87 17.88
N SER A 188 1.98 -15.50 18.30
CA SER A 188 0.92 -14.83 19.05
C SER A 188 0.67 -15.55 20.38
N GLU A 189 0.41 -14.77 21.42
CA GLU A 189 -0.08 -15.24 22.70
C GLU A 189 -0.91 -14.14 23.37
N LYS A 190 -1.91 -14.50 24.17
CA LYS A 190 -2.73 -13.62 25.00
C LYS A 190 -3.40 -12.49 24.21
N GLY A 191 -3.76 -12.77 22.95
CA GLY A 191 -4.36 -11.80 22.04
C GLY A 191 -3.38 -10.76 21.47
N LEU A 192 -2.07 -10.97 21.63
CA LEU A 192 -1.02 -10.10 21.12
C LEU A 192 -0.13 -10.86 20.13
N VAL A 193 0.44 -10.13 19.19
CA VAL A 193 1.50 -10.60 18.28
C VAL A 193 2.84 -10.16 18.83
N PHE A 194 3.79 -11.08 18.79
CA PHE A 194 5.15 -10.91 19.24
C PHE A 194 6.11 -11.12 18.08
N ALA A 195 7.18 -10.35 18.08
CA ALA A 195 8.32 -10.59 17.22
C ALA A 195 9.62 -10.31 17.99
N LEU A 196 10.48 -11.32 18.09
CA LEU A 196 11.74 -11.26 18.83
C LEU A 196 12.91 -11.41 17.88
N THR A 197 13.84 -10.46 17.92
CA THR A 197 15.14 -10.65 17.26
C THR A 197 16.03 -11.56 18.08
N ASP A 198 16.55 -12.59 17.45
CA ASP A 198 17.58 -13.47 18.00
C ASP A 198 18.85 -13.22 17.20
N VAL A 199 19.87 -12.65 17.86
CA VAL A 199 21.17 -12.41 17.25
C VAL A 199 22.04 -13.62 17.63
N PRO A 200 22.49 -14.43 16.65
CA PRO A 200 23.44 -15.49 16.92
C PRO A 200 24.67 -14.91 17.64
N GLN A 201 25.05 -15.50 18.77
CA GLN A 201 26.27 -15.14 19.51
C GLN A 201 27.52 -15.51 18.72
#